data_AF-A0A9E3YF79-F1
#
_entry.id   AF-A0A9E3YF79-F1
#
_cell.length_a   1.000
_cell.length_b   1.000
_cell.length_c   1.000
_cell.angle_alpha   90.00
_cell.angle_beta   90.00
_cell.angle_gamma   90.00
#
_symmetry.space_group_name_H-M   'P 1'
#
loop_
_entity.id
_entity.type
_entity.pdbx_description
1 polymer ?
#
loop_
_entity_poly.entity_id
_entity_poly.type
_entity_poly.pdbx_seq_one_letter_code
_entity_poly.pdbx_strand_id
1 'polypeptide(L)'
;MNGGVLTNQDLALEASLLAVRGQGTVDLGNQTLDYRVTPEAMRNADTGEALRVPLLITGPWSEPRFRLDLEGLAEQRLREEQDRLRARAEEEAQRLEDQARARVQDAVQQQLGVTQQEGQSAEDALRQGVEDRAREGLLRLLGGGGGQAEAPAAGN
;
A
#
# COMPACT_ATOMS: atom_id res chain seq x y z
N MET A 1 -37.61 19.20 6.14
CA MET A 1 -37.82 17.93 6.87
C MET A 1 -38.76 17.08 6.02
N ASN A 2 -38.27 16.01 5.39
CA ASN A 2 -39.09 15.15 4.53
C ASN A 2 -39.88 14.16 5.40
N GLY A 3 -41.20 14.36 5.52
CA GLY A 3 -42.16 13.30 5.86
C GLY A 3 -42.03 12.56 7.19
N GLY A 4 -41.20 13.01 8.15
CA GLY A 4 -41.01 12.30 9.42
C GLY A 4 -40.08 11.10 9.34
N VAL A 5 -39.24 10.99 8.31
CA VAL A 5 -38.22 9.93 8.21
C VAL A 5 -36.89 10.43 8.79
N LEU A 6 -36.36 9.69 9.76
CA LEU A 6 -35.02 9.84 10.31
C LEU A 6 -34.08 8.85 9.62
N THR A 7 -32.95 9.34 9.14
CA THR A 7 -31.87 8.50 8.60
C THR A 7 -30.64 8.64 9.50
N ASN A 8 -30.02 7.51 9.84
CA ASN A 8 -28.82 7.44 10.66
C ASN A 8 -27.79 6.52 9.97
N GLN A 9 -26.54 6.95 9.92
CA GLN A 9 -25.46 6.21 9.24
C GLN A 9 -24.41 5.65 10.22
N ASP A 10 -24.47 6.05 11.49
CA ASP A 10 -23.40 5.88 12.47
C ASP A 10 -23.93 5.79 13.91
N LEU A 11 -24.97 4.98 14.13
CA LEU A 11 -25.44 4.69 15.48
C LEU A 11 -24.31 4.00 16.25
N ALA A 12 -23.96 4.59 17.40
CA ALA A 12 -23.07 4.01 18.38
C ALA A 12 -23.79 3.98 19.73
N LEU A 13 -24.00 2.77 20.26
CA LEU A 13 -24.53 2.55 21.58
C LEU A 13 -23.51 1.73 22.37
N GLU A 14 -23.02 2.33 23.45
CA GLU A 14 -22.04 1.71 24.35
C GLU A 14 -22.75 1.34 25.65
N ALA A 15 -22.71 0.05 26.03
CA ALA A 15 -23.23 -0.46 27.30
C ALA A 15 -22.15 -1.31 27.99
N SER A 16 -22.29 -1.50 29.32
CA SER A 16 -21.26 -2.17 30.13
C SER A 16 -20.86 -3.57 29.66
N LEU A 17 -21.77 -4.29 29.01
CA LEU A 17 -21.56 -5.65 28.53
C LEU A 17 -21.50 -5.77 27.00
N LEU A 18 -21.90 -4.73 26.27
CA LEU A 18 -21.95 -4.77 24.81
C LEU A 18 -21.92 -3.40 24.16
N ALA A 19 -21.26 -3.31 23.01
CA ALA A 19 -21.38 -2.22 22.08
C ALA A 19 -22.27 -2.63 20.91
N VAL A 20 -23.05 -1.69 20.38
CA VAL A 20 -23.87 -1.86 19.18
C VAL A 20 -23.54 -0.74 18.21
N ARG A 21 -23.23 -1.14 16.97
CA ARG A 21 -23.17 -0.25 15.83
C ARG A 21 -24.40 -0.41 14.97
N GLY A 22 -24.82 0.63 14.26
CA GLY A 22 -25.93 0.47 13.32
C GLY A 22 -26.13 1.64 12.37
N GLN A 23 -26.96 1.40 11.38
CA GLN A 23 -27.33 2.38 10.35
C GLN A 23 -28.69 2.01 9.75
N GLY A 24 -29.44 2.98 9.30
CA GLY A 24 -30.71 2.77 8.64
C GLY A 24 -31.66 3.95 8.74
N THR A 25 -32.95 3.65 8.62
CA THR A 25 -34.03 4.62 8.62
C THR A 25 -35.13 4.25 9.61
N VAL A 26 -35.76 5.28 10.16
CA VAL A 26 -36.91 5.21 11.04
C VAL A 26 -37.96 6.17 10.51
N ASP A 27 -39.10 5.65 10.08
CA ASP A 27 -40.22 6.46 9.63
C ASP A 27 -41.18 6.69 10.80
N LEU A 28 -41.21 7.91 11.32
CA LEU A 28 -42.07 8.31 12.44
C LEU A 28 -43.55 8.39 12.04
N GLY A 29 -43.84 8.68 10.76
CA GLY A 29 -45.21 8.82 10.25
C GLY A 29 -45.87 7.46 10.03
N ASN A 30 -45.17 6.57 9.31
CA ASN A 30 -45.64 5.21 9.06
C ASN A 30 -45.36 4.26 10.23
N GLN A 31 -44.59 4.70 11.22
CA GLN A 31 -44.12 3.88 12.35
C GLN A 31 -43.44 2.60 11.86
N THR A 32 -42.52 2.74 10.90
CA THR A 32 -41.73 1.64 10.36
C THR A 32 -40.24 1.80 10.61
N LEU A 33 -39.53 0.69 10.60
CA LEU A 33 -38.08 0.57 10.75
C LEU A 33 -37.53 -0.09 9.50
N ASP A 34 -36.37 0.36 9.05
CA ASP A 34 -35.46 -0.39 8.19
C ASP A 34 -34.04 -0.10 8.66
N TYR A 35 -33.52 -0.98 9.52
CA TYR A 35 -32.33 -0.71 10.30
C TYR A 35 -31.42 -1.94 10.38
N ARG A 36 -30.12 -1.71 10.20
CA ARG A 36 -29.07 -2.71 10.42
C ARG A 36 -28.39 -2.42 11.75
N VAL A 37 -28.29 -3.44 12.61
CA VAL A 37 -27.57 -3.38 13.88
C VAL A 37 -26.56 -4.51 13.99
N THR A 38 -25.36 -4.18 14.44
CA THR A 38 -24.23 -5.10 14.63
C THR A 38 -23.80 -5.06 16.09
N PRO A 39 -24.11 -6.09 16.89
CA PRO A 39 -23.56 -6.24 18.23
C PRO A 39 -22.08 -6.65 18.17
N GLU A 40 -21.23 -6.03 19.00
CA GLU A 40 -19.78 -6.28 18.98
C GLU A 40 -19.25 -7.16 20.11
N ALA A 41 -20.02 -7.36 21.18
CA ALA A 41 -19.53 -8.10 22.36
C ALA A 41 -20.10 -9.52 22.51
N MET A 42 -20.88 -10.03 21.55
CA MET A 42 -21.31 -11.42 21.61
C MET A 42 -20.07 -12.28 21.53
N ARG A 43 -19.66 -12.94 22.62
CA ARG A 43 -18.53 -13.86 22.56
C ARG A 43 -19.04 -15.20 22.08
N ASN A 44 -18.30 -15.81 21.18
CA ASN A 44 -18.49 -17.23 20.87
C ASN A 44 -18.25 -18.02 22.17
N ALA A 45 -19.20 -18.88 22.55
CA ALA A 45 -19.12 -19.66 23.78
C ALA A 45 -17.98 -20.70 23.76
N ASP A 46 -17.61 -21.18 22.57
CA ASP A 46 -16.59 -22.21 22.36
C ASP A 46 -15.19 -21.62 22.14
N THR A 47 -15.07 -20.49 21.43
CA THR A 47 -13.77 -19.88 21.08
C THR A 47 -13.41 -18.64 21.91
N GLY A 48 -14.37 -18.04 22.62
CA GLY A 48 -14.18 -16.79 23.37
C GLY A 48 -14.00 -15.53 22.50
N GLU A 49 -13.97 -15.70 21.18
CA GLU A 49 -13.80 -14.61 20.20
C GLU A 49 -15.04 -13.73 20.14
N ALA A 50 -14.84 -12.44 19.87
CA ALA A 50 -15.94 -11.51 19.62
C ALA A 50 -16.61 -11.85 18.28
N LEU A 51 -17.81 -12.40 18.37
CA LEU A 51 -18.73 -12.67 17.29
C LEU A 51 -19.54 -11.40 16.97
N ARG A 52 -19.43 -10.94 15.72
CA ARG A 52 -20.21 -9.83 15.17
C ARG A 52 -21.22 -10.39 14.18
N VAL A 53 -22.49 -10.45 14.58
CA VAL A 53 -23.58 -10.91 13.71
C VAL A 53 -24.52 -9.73 13.42
N PRO A 54 -24.43 -9.11 12.24
CA PRO A 54 -25.35 -8.06 11.85
C PRO A 54 -26.77 -8.60 11.67
N LEU A 55 -27.74 -7.82 12.14
CA LEU A 55 -29.16 -8.10 12.09
C LEU A 55 -29.88 -6.98 11.33
N LEU A 56 -30.81 -7.34 10.47
CA LEU A 56 -31.75 -6.44 9.82
C LEU A 56 -33.08 -6.44 10.59
N ILE A 57 -33.52 -5.25 10.96
CA ILE A 57 -34.79 -4.97 11.64
C ILE A 57 -35.67 -4.19 10.66
N THR A 58 -36.81 -4.79 10.27
CA THR A 58 -37.68 -4.20 9.25
C THR A 58 -39.15 -4.25 9.65
N GLY A 59 -39.95 -3.31 9.16
CA GLY A 59 -41.41 -3.33 9.31
C GLY A 59 -41.94 -2.43 10.44
N PRO A 60 -43.22 -2.60 10.85
CA PRO A 60 -43.84 -1.74 11.83
C PRO A 60 -43.18 -1.82 13.21
N TRP A 61 -43.20 -0.73 13.98
CA TRP A 61 -42.63 -0.70 15.34
C TRP A 61 -43.35 -1.66 16.30
N SER A 62 -44.65 -1.87 16.06
CA SER A 62 -45.48 -2.79 16.84
C SER A 62 -45.15 -4.26 16.57
N GLU A 63 -44.58 -4.58 15.41
CA GLU A 63 -44.27 -5.95 14.99
C GLU A 63 -43.03 -5.97 14.07
N PRO A 64 -41.84 -5.69 14.62
CA PRO A 64 -40.62 -5.68 13.85
C PRO A 64 -40.23 -7.10 13.43
N ARG A 65 -39.74 -7.24 12.20
CA ARG A 65 -39.17 -8.47 11.66
C ARG A 65 -37.66 -8.44 11.73
N PHE A 66 -37.08 -9.47 12.34
CA PHE A 66 -35.64 -9.64 12.51
C PHE A 66 -35.10 -10.69 11.56
N ARG A 67 -34.01 -10.38 10.86
CA ARG A 67 -33.32 -11.31 9.95
C ARG A 67 -31.81 -11.18 10.11
N LEU A 68 -31.08 -12.29 9.95
CA LEU A 68 -29.62 -12.22 9.85
C LEU A 68 -29.24 -11.54 8.53
N ASP A 69 -28.26 -10.65 8.58
CA ASP A 69 -27.71 -9.99 7.41
C ASP A 69 -26.59 -10.84 6.80
N LEU A 70 -26.97 -11.93 6.14
CA LEU A 70 -26.00 -12.84 5.51
C LEU A 70 -25.22 -12.15 4.39
N GLU A 71 -25.87 -11.23 3.68
CA GLU A 71 -25.26 -10.42 2.62
C GLU A 71 -24.19 -9.50 3.20
N GLY A 72 -24.52 -8.72 4.23
CA GLY A 72 -23.55 -7.86 4.91
C GLY A 72 -22.37 -8.64 5.49
N LEU A 73 -22.61 -9.84 6.05
CA LEU A 73 -21.55 -10.73 6.51
C LEU A 73 -20.64 -11.19 5.38
N ALA A 74 -21.21 -11.65 4.26
CA ALA A 74 -20.44 -12.11 3.11
C ALA A 74 -19.59 -10.98 2.50
N GLU A 75 -20.18 -9.80 2.34
CA GLU A 75 -19.46 -8.63 1.85
C GLU A 75 -18.34 -8.19 2.79
N GLN A 76 -18.57 -8.21 4.11
CA GLN A 76 -17.55 -7.86 5.08
C GLN A 76 -16.37 -8.82 4.99
N ARG A 77 -16.62 -10.13 4.92
CA ARG A 77 -15.56 -11.13 4.72
C ARG A 77 -14.80 -10.91 3.43
N LEU A 78 -15.50 -10.61 2.33
CA LEU A 78 -14.87 -10.34 1.05
C LEU A 78 -13.99 -9.07 1.08
N ARG A 79 -14.44 -8.01 1.76
CA ARG A 79 -13.66 -6.78 1.97
C ARG A 79 -12.41 -7.06 2.81
N GLU A 80 -12.55 -7.77 3.92
CA GLU A 80 -11.43 -8.18 4.80
C GLU A 80 -10.38 -8.98 4.01
N GLU A 81 -10.80 -9.93 3.18
CA GLU A 81 -9.89 -10.71 2.34
C GLU A 81 -9.22 -9.86 1.24
N GLN A 82 -9.97 -8.95 0.60
CA GLN A 82 -9.37 -8.02 -0.38
C GLN A 82 -8.31 -7.12 0.26
N ASP A 83 -8.58 -6.56 1.43
CA ASP A 83 -7.64 -5.68 2.12
C ASP A 83 -6.37 -6.44 2.53
N ARG A 84 -6.51 -7.70 2.98
CA ARG A 84 -5.38 -8.60 3.25
C ARG A 84 -4.54 -8.87 2.01
N LEU A 85 -5.17 -9.14 0.87
CA LEU A 85 -4.47 -9.39 -0.38
C LEU A 85 -3.75 -8.13 -0.88
N ARG A 86 -4.38 -6.96 -0.77
CA ARG A 86 -3.76 -5.68 -1.11
C ARG A 86 -2.54 -5.39 -0.25
N ALA A 87 -2.66 -5.54 1.08
CA ALA A 87 -1.54 -5.34 1.99
C ALA A 87 -0.34 -6.23 1.63
N ARG A 88 -0.58 -7.51 1.31
CA ARG A 88 0.49 -8.42 0.85
C ARG A 88 1.10 -7.99 -0.47
N ALA A 89 0.28 -7.56 -1.44
CA ALA A 89 0.76 -7.08 -2.73
C ALA A 89 1.62 -5.81 -2.58
N GLU A 90 1.22 -4.89 -1.69
CA GLU A 90 1.98 -3.69 -1.37
C GLU A 90 3.31 -4.02 -0.69
N GLU A 91 3.32 -4.96 0.26
CA GLU A 91 4.56 -5.45 0.89
C GLU A 91 5.52 -6.08 -0.12
N GLU A 92 5.00 -6.89 -1.05
CA GLU A 92 5.81 -7.50 -2.11
C GLU A 92 6.36 -6.46 -3.10
N ALA A 93 5.52 -5.49 -3.49
CA ALA A 93 5.94 -4.38 -4.35
C ALA A 93 7.07 -3.58 -3.69
N GLN A 94 6.93 -3.23 -2.41
CA GLN A 94 7.95 -2.51 -1.66
C GLN A 94 9.28 -3.28 -1.61
N ARG A 95 9.22 -4.60 -1.37
CA ARG A 95 10.42 -5.45 -1.37
C ARG A 95 11.11 -5.48 -2.73
N LEU A 96 10.35 -5.53 -3.82
CA LEU A 96 10.91 -5.50 -5.18
C LEU A 96 11.54 -4.15 -5.49
N GLU A 97 10.90 -3.05 -5.07
CA GLU A 97 11.46 -1.71 -5.21
C GLU A 97 12.77 -1.56 -4.44
N ASP A 98 12.83 -2.03 -3.19
CA ASP A 98 14.04 -1.98 -2.37
C ASP A 98 15.18 -2.80 -3.01
N GLN A 99 14.88 -3.98 -3.54
CA GLN A 99 15.85 -4.80 -4.27
C GLN A 99 16.32 -4.13 -5.56
N ALA A 100 15.40 -3.52 -6.33
CA ALA A 100 15.75 -2.81 -7.55
C ALA A 100 16.64 -1.60 -7.23
N ARG A 101 16.31 -0.85 -6.18
CA ARG A 101 17.09 0.30 -5.72
C ARG A 101 18.49 -0.12 -5.27
N ALA A 102 18.60 -1.21 -4.51
CA ALA A 102 19.88 -1.78 -4.11
C ALA A 102 20.73 -2.17 -5.33
N ARG A 103 20.16 -2.89 -6.30
CA ARG A 103 20.88 -3.27 -7.52
C ARG A 103 21.32 -2.08 -8.36
N VAL A 104 20.49 -1.03 -8.44
CA VAL A 104 20.85 0.22 -9.13
C VAL A 104 22.01 0.90 -8.39
N GLN A 105 21.96 0.99 -7.06
CA GLN A 105 23.06 1.55 -6.26
C GLN A 105 24.36 0.75 -6.44
N ASP A 106 24.29 -0.58 -6.41
CA ASP A 106 25.44 -1.46 -6.64
C ASP A 106 26.03 -1.26 -8.04
N ALA A 107 25.19 -1.21 -9.07
CA ALA A 107 25.63 -0.99 -10.45
C ALA A 107 26.26 0.40 -10.64
N VAL A 108 25.68 1.43 -10.02
CA VAL A 108 26.21 2.80 -10.00
C VAL A 108 27.58 2.83 -9.32
N GLN A 109 27.75 2.20 -8.15
CA GLN A 109 29.06 2.11 -7.48
C GLN A 109 30.11 1.38 -8.34
N GLN A 110 29.75 0.25 -8.95
CA GLN A 110 30.69 -0.55 -9.74
C GLN A 110 31.11 0.15 -11.05
N GLN A 111 30.20 0.84 -11.74
CA GLN A 111 30.53 1.50 -13.02
C GLN A 111 31.14 2.89 -12.84
N LEU A 112 30.83 3.60 -11.76
CA LEU A 112 31.38 4.94 -11.52
C LEU A 112 32.69 4.92 -10.72
N GLY A 113 33.08 3.80 -10.11
CA GLY A 113 34.38 3.67 -9.43
C GLY A 113 34.56 4.67 -8.27
N VAL A 114 33.46 5.24 -7.76
CA VAL A 114 33.49 6.15 -6.62
C VAL A 114 33.28 5.33 -5.36
N THR A 115 34.39 4.99 -4.71
CA THR A 115 34.34 4.78 -3.26
C THR A 115 33.93 6.12 -2.67
N GLN A 116 32.66 6.28 -2.29
CA GLN A 116 32.26 7.44 -1.49
C GLN A 116 33.07 7.38 -0.19
N GLN A 117 34.20 8.08 -0.15
CA GLN A 117 34.81 8.45 1.11
C GLN A 117 33.82 9.39 1.79
N GLU A 118 33.44 9.06 3.03
CA GLU A 118 32.49 9.83 3.84
C GLU A 118 32.74 11.34 3.70
N GLY A 119 31.81 12.05 3.03
CA GLY A 119 31.83 13.51 2.94
C GLY A 119 31.92 14.16 1.55
N GLN A 120 31.97 13.41 0.43
CA GLN A 120 31.95 14.01 -0.92
C GLN A 120 30.67 13.70 -1.68
N SER A 121 30.11 14.71 -2.36
CA SER A 121 28.87 14.57 -3.12
C SER A 121 29.11 13.72 -4.38
N ALA A 122 28.09 12.96 -4.81
CA ALA A 122 28.15 12.18 -6.05
C ALA A 122 28.50 13.04 -7.29
N GLU A 123 28.25 14.35 -7.21
CA GLU A 123 28.54 15.33 -8.26
C GLU A 123 30.04 15.66 -8.34
N ASP A 124 30.72 15.72 -7.20
CA ASP A 124 32.16 16.02 -7.11
C ASP A 124 33.01 14.86 -7.64
N ALA A 125 32.63 13.63 -7.28
CA ALA A 125 33.34 12.45 -7.74
C ALA A 125 33.15 12.21 -9.25
N LEU A 126 31.98 12.53 -9.80
CA LEU A 126 31.73 12.50 -11.23
C LEU A 126 32.56 13.56 -11.98
N ARG A 127 32.67 14.77 -11.42
CA ARG A 127 33.47 15.87 -11.97
C ARG A 127 34.95 15.51 -12.04
N GLN A 128 35.51 14.94 -10.97
CA GLN A 128 36.90 14.49 -10.96
C GLN A 128 37.17 13.39 -11.99
N GLY A 129 36.29 12.38 -12.08
CA GLY A 129 36.46 11.30 -13.06
C GLY A 129 36.43 11.79 -14.52
N VAL A 130 35.68 12.86 -14.82
CA VAL A 130 35.68 13.50 -16.14
C VAL A 130 36.96 14.29 -16.39
N GLU A 131 37.45 15.05 -15.40
CA GLU A 131 38.71 15.81 -15.51
C GLU A 131 39.93 14.91 -15.70
N ASP A 132 39.99 13.79 -15.00
CA ASP A 132 41.11 12.85 -15.08
C ASP A 132 41.21 12.21 -16.47
N ARG A 133 40.07 11.77 -17.03
CA ARG A 133 40.03 11.24 -18.41
C ARG A 133 40.38 12.30 -19.45
N ALA A 134 39.99 13.56 -19.23
CA ALA A 134 40.33 14.65 -20.12
C ALA A 134 41.84 14.93 -20.10
N ARG A 135 42.48 14.92 -18.92
CA ARG A 135 43.94 15.06 -18.78
C ARG A 135 44.70 13.91 -19.44
N GLU A 136 44.27 12.67 -19.22
CA GLU A 136 44.90 11.51 -19.87
C GLU A 136 44.77 11.57 -21.40
N GLY A 137 43.60 11.96 -21.92
CA GLY A 137 43.39 12.16 -23.36
C GLY A 137 44.30 13.25 -23.94
N LEU A 138 44.44 14.37 -23.23
CA LEU A 138 45.33 15.47 -23.61
C LEU A 138 46.80 15.07 -23.53
N LEU A 139 47.23 14.35 -22.50
CA LEU A 139 48.59 13.82 -22.36
C LEU A 139 48.93 12.82 -23.47
N ARG A 140 47.97 11.98 -23.88
CA ARG A 140 48.14 11.07 -25.01
C ARG A 140 48.25 11.80 -26.34
N LEU A 141 47.53 12.91 -26.52
CA LEU A 141 47.60 13.75 -27.72
C LEU A 141 48.85 14.63 -27.78
N LEU A 142 49.30 15.16 -26.63
CA LEU A 142 50.50 16.00 -26.51
C LEU A 142 51.80 15.21 -26.39
N GLY A 143 51.74 13.98 -25.88
CA GLY A 143 52.89 13.08 -25.71
C GLY A 143 53.06 12.03 -26.81
N GLY A 144 52.09 11.89 -27.72
CA GLY A 144 52.01 10.81 -28.72
C GLY A 144 52.10 11.24 -30.18
N GLY A 145 52.67 12.42 -30.47
CA GLY A 145 52.91 12.90 -31.83
C GLY A 145 54.33 12.62 -32.31
N GLY A 146 54.66 11.37 -32.67
CA GLY A 146 55.93 11.06 -33.32
C GLY A 146 56.20 9.57 -33.51
N GLY A 147 55.98 9.08 -34.73
CA GLY A 147 56.54 7.80 -35.19
C GLY A 147 55.53 6.81 -35.74
N GLN A 148 55.04 7.07 -36.95
CA GLN A 148 54.64 6.00 -37.86
C GLN A 148 55.86 5.13 -38.15
N ALA A 149 55.75 3.82 -37.91
CA ALA A 149 56.49 2.82 -38.67
C ALA A 149 55.44 1.85 -39.22
N GLU A 150 55.26 1.98 -40.52
CA GLU A 150 54.38 1.26 -41.42
C GLU A 150 54.67 -0.25 -41.40
N ALA A 151 53.60 -1.05 -41.53
CA ALA A 151 53.61 -2.51 -41.64
C ALA A 151 53.82 -2.96 -43.12
N PRO A 152 53.46 -4.20 -43.53
CA PRO A 152 54.22 -5.45 -43.51
C PRO A 152 54.49 -6.03 -44.93
N ALA A 153 55.11 -7.23 -45.01
CA ALA A 153 54.91 -8.32 -46.01
C ALA A 153 56.15 -8.86 -46.80
N ALA A 154 56.34 -10.17 -46.63
CA ALA A 154 56.75 -11.25 -47.55
C ALA A 154 57.51 -10.98 -48.88
N GLY A 155 58.50 -11.84 -49.17
CA GLY A 155 58.76 -12.34 -50.53
C GLY A 155 60.23 -12.53 -50.93
N ASN A 156 60.66 -13.81 -50.97
CA ASN A 156 61.87 -14.43 -51.55
C ASN A 156 63.26 -14.04 -51.02
#